data_AF-A0A835PQ62-F1
#
_entry.id   AF-A0A835PQ62-F1
#
_cell.length_a   1.000
_cell.length_b   1.000
_cell.length_c   1.000
_cell.angle_alpha   90.00
_cell.angle_beta   90.00
_cell.angle_gamma   90.00
#
_symmetry.space_group_name_H-M   'P 1'
#
loop_
_entity.id
_entity.type
_entity.pdbx_description
1 polymer ?
#
loop_
_entity_poly.entity_id
_entity_poly.type
_entity_poly.pdbx_seq_one_letter_code
_entity_poly.pdbx_strand_id
1 'polypeptide(L)'
;MSYRAFRFDSGKLDRVRAWPPRTPPSPAAPRSEALWGFVWRAHTAALGLLPEQQTKLLFAVDGRARFKPPLPTGYFGNGIVLTNSRAWGN
;
A
#
# COMPACT_ATOMS: atom_id res chain seq x y z
N MET A 1 -21.12 -13.32 -1.03
CA MET A 1 -19.99 -12.37 -1.09
C MET A 1 -20.34 -11.26 -2.06
N SER A 2 -20.42 -10.00 -1.63
CA SER A 2 -20.67 -8.86 -2.52
C SER A 2 -19.34 -8.22 -2.89
N TYR A 3 -19.02 -8.14 -4.18
CA TYR A 3 -17.88 -7.37 -4.67
C TYR A 3 -18.33 -5.95 -5.05
N ARG A 4 -17.51 -4.94 -4.75
CA ARG A 4 -17.70 -3.55 -5.20
C ARG A 4 -16.37 -2.96 -5.63
N ALA A 5 -16.38 -2.18 -6.70
CA ALA A 5 -15.23 -1.42 -7.17
C ALA A 5 -15.33 0.03 -6.70
N PHE A 6 -14.22 0.59 -6.21
CA PHE A 6 -14.11 1.99 -5.83
C PHE A 6 -13.19 2.71 -6.81
N ARG A 7 -13.66 3.80 -7.41
CA ARG A 7 -12.89 4.56 -8.40
C ARG A 7 -12.24 5.79 -7.76
N PHE A 8 -10.91 5.86 -7.89
CA PHE A 8 -10.08 7.01 -7.51
C PHE A 8 -9.58 7.73 -8.76
N ASP A 9 -10.21 8.85 -9.09
CA ASP A 9 -9.71 9.81 -10.08
C ASP A 9 -8.60 10.70 -9.48
N SER A 10 -7.97 11.53 -10.31
CA SER A 10 -6.89 12.43 -9.88
C SER A 10 -7.31 13.32 -8.72
N GLY A 11 -8.49 13.95 -8.80
CA GLY A 11 -9.00 14.82 -7.73
C GLY A 11 -9.22 14.09 -6.41
N LYS A 12 -9.72 12.85 -6.44
CA LYS A 12 -9.82 12.00 -5.24
C LYS A 12 -8.45 11.61 -4.70
N LEU A 13 -7.47 11.31 -5.55
CA LEU A 13 -6.11 11.01 -5.11
C LEU A 13 -5.44 12.22 -4.46
N ASP A 14 -5.72 13.43 -4.96
CA ASP A 14 -5.24 14.68 -4.35
C ASP A 14 -5.83 14.88 -2.95
N ARG A 15 -7.13 14.62 -2.79
CA ARG A 15 -7.80 14.63 -1.49
C ARG A 15 -7.25 13.57 -0.54
N VAL A 16 -6.96 12.38 -1.03
CA VAL A 16 -6.34 11.30 -0.22
C VAL A 16 -4.94 11.71 0.24
N ARG A 17 -4.16 12.42 -0.59
CA ARG A 17 -2.85 12.96 -0.19
C ARG A 17 -2.94 14.08 0.84
N ALA A 18 -3.97 14.93 0.74
CA ALA A 18 -4.22 16.02 1.67
C ALA A 18 -4.88 15.56 2.98
N TRP A 19 -5.45 14.34 3.03
CA TRP A 19 -6.10 13.81 4.22
C TRP A 19 -5.05 13.66 5.33
N PRO A 20 -5.25 14.29 6.51
CA PRO A 20 -4.26 14.37 7.57
C PRO A 20 -3.79 12.97 7.95
N PRO A 21 -2.58 12.58 7.52
CA PRO A 21 -2.04 11.30 7.89
C PRO A 21 -1.57 11.40 9.34
N ARG A 22 -1.66 10.30 10.10
CA ARG A 22 -1.05 10.22 11.44
C ARG A 22 0.44 10.58 11.41
N THR A 23 1.08 10.34 10.27
CA THR A 23 2.47 10.71 9.98
C THR A 23 2.53 11.29 8.58
N PRO A 24 2.99 12.54 8.39
CA PRO A 24 3.12 13.13 7.06
C PRO A 24 4.02 12.27 6.17
N PRO A 25 3.58 11.90 4.95
CA PRO A 25 4.44 11.21 4.01
C PRO A 25 5.59 12.14 3.60
N SER A 26 6.70 11.55 3.17
CA SER A 26 7.76 12.31 2.53
C SER A 26 7.20 13.14 1.37
N PRO A 27 7.69 14.37 1.12
CA PRO A 27 7.32 15.14 -0.07
C PRO A 27 7.57 14.39 -1.39
N ALA A 28 8.47 13.39 -1.37
CA ALA A 28 8.80 12.54 -2.51
C ALA A 28 7.96 11.25 -2.60
N ALA A 29 7.00 11.04 -1.68
CA ALA A 29 6.21 9.81 -1.63
C ALA A 29 5.30 9.68 -2.88
N PRO A 30 5.33 8.52 -3.57
CA PRO A 30 4.41 8.23 -4.66
C PRO A 30 2.92 8.38 -4.25
N ARG A 31 2.08 8.83 -5.20
CA ARG A 31 0.62 8.88 -5.03
C ARG A 31 0.00 7.56 -4.55
N SER A 32 0.58 6.44 -4.97
CA SER A 32 0.12 5.09 -4.61
C SER A 32 0.27 4.82 -3.11
N GLU A 33 1.31 5.34 -2.45
CA GLU A 33 1.52 5.09 -1.01
C GLU A 33 0.42 5.70 -0.17
N ALA A 34 0.02 6.94 -0.47
CA ALA A 34 -1.09 7.61 0.20
C ALA A 34 -2.41 6.83 0.01
N LEU A 35 -2.66 6.34 -1.21
CA LEU A 35 -3.83 5.52 -1.51
C LEU A 35 -3.83 4.20 -0.73
N TRP A 36 -2.71 3.48 -0.71
CA TRP A 36 -2.60 2.21 0.01
C TRP A 36 -2.80 2.39 1.51
N GLY A 37 -2.20 3.43 2.11
CA GLY A 37 -2.41 3.77 3.51
C GLY A 37 -3.87 4.14 3.82
N PHE A 38 -4.52 4.91 2.95
CA PHE A 38 -5.93 5.27 3.08
C PHE A 38 -6.85 4.04 3.04
N VAL A 39 -6.68 3.18 2.03
CA VAL A 39 -7.48 1.95 1.87
C VAL A 39 -7.23 1.01 3.04
N TRP A 40 -5.97 0.85 3.48
CA TRP A 40 -5.64 0.00 4.61
C TRP A 40 -6.31 0.48 5.90
N ARG A 41 -6.27 1.78 6.20
CA ARG A 41 -6.97 2.35 7.36
C ARG A 41 -8.48 2.11 7.29
N ALA A 42 -9.11 2.38 6.15
CA ALA A 42 -10.53 2.18 5.97
C ALA A 42 -10.93 0.69 6.11
N HIS A 43 -10.12 -0.21 5.55
CA HIS A 43 -10.34 -1.65 5.65
C HIS A 43 -10.19 -2.14 7.10
N THR A 44 -9.12 -1.75 7.78
CA THR A 44 -8.88 -2.13 9.19
C THR A 44 -9.98 -1.62 10.11
N ALA A 45 -10.46 -0.39 9.92
CA ALA A 45 -11.58 0.15 10.68
C ALA A 45 -12.88 -0.64 10.44
N ALA A 46 -13.15 -1.04 9.19
CA ALA A 46 -14.33 -1.83 8.85
C ALA A 46 -14.30 -3.26 9.43
N LEU A 47 -13.12 -3.79 9.77
CA LEU A 47 -12.98 -5.09 10.41
C LEU A 47 -13.30 -5.07 11.92
N GLY A 48 -13.35 -3.90 12.56
CA GLY A 48 -13.66 -3.79 13.99
C GLY A 48 -12.67 -4.54 14.89
N LEU A 49 -11.37 -4.46 14.59
CA LEU A 49 -10.34 -5.20 15.31
C LEU A 49 -10.17 -4.72 16.76
N LEU A 50 -9.63 -5.59 17.61
CA LEU A 50 -9.22 -5.22 18.96
C LEU A 50 -8.08 -4.17 18.91
N PRO A 51 -8.02 -3.24 19.88
CA PRO A 51 -6.97 -2.21 19.97
C PRO A 51 -5.54 -2.76 19.89
N GLU A 52 -5.30 -3.93 20.49
CA GLU A 52 -4.00 -4.58 20.58
C GLU A 52 -3.68 -5.43 19.35
N GLN A 53 -4.62 -5.58 18.41
CA GLN A 53 -4.41 -6.39 17.23
C GLN A 53 -3.60 -5.62 16.18
N GLN A 54 -2.39 -6.10 15.92
CA GLN A 54 -1.56 -5.57 14.84
C GLN A 54 -2.05 -6.04 13.48
N THR A 55 -2.05 -5.12 12.53
CA THR A 55 -2.29 -5.40 11.12
C THR A 55 -1.00 -5.23 10.31
N LYS A 56 -0.94 -5.87 9.15
CA LYS A 56 0.17 -5.75 8.21
C LYS A 56 -0.37 -5.40 6.83
N LEU A 57 0.23 -4.39 6.20
CA LEU A 57 0.03 -4.10 4.79
C LEU A 57 1.19 -4.72 4.00
N LEU A 58 0.90 -5.75 3.21
CA LEU A 58 1.87 -6.42 2.36
C LEU A 58 1.87 -5.79 0.96
N PHE A 59 3.04 -5.49 0.42
CA PHE A 59 3.20 -4.97 -0.93
C PHE A 59 4.31 -5.71 -1.68
N ALA A 60 4.02 -6.06 -2.93
CA ALA A 60 4.98 -6.65 -3.84
C ALA A 60 5.75 -5.55 -4.55
N VAL A 61 7.09 -5.64 -4.50
CA VAL A 61 8.00 -4.69 -5.15
C VAL A 61 8.72 -5.42 -6.27
N ASP A 62 8.81 -4.79 -7.45
CA ASP A 62 9.60 -5.33 -8.54
C ASP A 62 11.09 -5.28 -8.18
N GLY A 63 11.66 -6.46 -7.97
CA GLY A 63 13.04 -6.65 -7.58
C GLY A 63 13.97 -6.90 -8.77
N ARG A 64 13.46 -7.06 -10.00
CA ARG A 64 14.24 -7.54 -11.16
C ARG A 64 15.55 -6.78 -11.37
N ALA A 65 15.50 -5.45 -11.34
CA ALA A 65 16.68 -4.59 -11.52
C ALA A 65 17.64 -4.58 -10.32
N ARG A 66 17.23 -5.11 -9.16
CA ARG A 66 17.99 -5.09 -7.90
C ARG A 66 18.80 -6.37 -7.64
N PHE A 67 18.60 -7.43 -8.43
CA PHE A 67 19.44 -8.64 -8.38
C PHE A 67 20.88 -8.33 -8.83
N LYS A 68 21.86 -9.13 -8.39
CA LYS A 68 23.26 -9.04 -8.81
C LYS A 68 23.71 -10.41 -9.35
N PRO A 69 23.77 -10.60 -10.69
CA PRO A 69 23.40 -9.65 -11.75
C PRO A 69 21.87 -9.42 -11.84
N PRO A 70 21.40 -8.32 -12.45
CA PRO A 70 19.97 -8.07 -12.68
C PRO A 70 19.29 -9.20 -13.45
N LEU A 71 18.00 -9.43 -13.19
CA LEU A 71 17.25 -10.43 -13.96
C LEU A 71 17.14 -10.00 -15.43
N PRO A 72 17.26 -10.94 -16.38
CA PRO A 72 17.28 -10.62 -17.80
C PRO A 72 15.92 -10.11 -18.28
N THR A 73 15.94 -9.27 -19.31
CA THR A 73 14.72 -8.87 -20.02
C THR A 73 14.06 -10.12 -20.60
N GLY A 74 12.75 -10.26 -20.40
CA GLY A 74 12.00 -11.45 -20.83
C GLY A 74 11.96 -12.61 -19.82
N TYR A 75 12.58 -12.47 -18.64
CA TYR A 75 12.43 -13.45 -17.56
C TYR A 75 10.95 -13.60 -17.15
N PHE A 76 10.38 -14.78 -17.38
CA PHE A 76 8.97 -15.08 -17.16
C PHE A 76 8.64 -15.46 -15.70
N GLY A 77 9.65 -15.76 -14.88
CA GLY A 77 9.45 -16.11 -13.48
C GLY A 77 9.11 -14.92 -12.58
N ASN A 78 8.82 -15.22 -11.31
CA ASN A 78 8.61 -14.21 -10.28
C ASN A 78 9.94 -13.51 -9.96
N GLY A 79 9.97 -12.18 -10.15
CA GLY A 79 11.09 -11.30 -9.79
C GLY A 79 10.69 -10.27 -8.73
N ILE A 80 9.74 -10.61 -7.86
CA ILE A 80 9.20 -9.70 -6.85
C ILE A 80 9.80 -9.99 -5.47
N VAL A 81 9.87 -8.97 -4.64
CA VAL A 81 10.13 -9.09 -3.20
C VAL A 81 8.90 -8.60 -2.45
N LEU A 82 8.48 -9.37 -1.45
CA LEU A 82 7.41 -8.98 -0.55
C LEU A 82 8.00 -8.19 0.62
N THR A 83 7.45 -7.01 0.85
CA THR A 83 7.76 -6.17 2.02
C THR A 83 6.46 -5.74 2.67
N ASN A 84 6.54 -5.26 3.91
CA ASN A 84 5.36 -4.93 4.68
C ASN A 84 5.54 -3.70 5.55
N SER A 85 4.41 -3.08 5.89
CA SER A 85 4.29 -2.09 6.95
C SER A 85 3.38 -2.63 8.04
N ARG A 86 3.62 -2.25 9.30
CA ARG A 86 2.85 -2.68 10.47
C ARG A 86 2.19 -1.48 11.13
N ALA A 87 0.93 -1.65 11.52
CA ALA A 87 0.19 -0.64 12.27
C ALA A 87 -0.80 -1.32 13.23
N TRP A 88 -1.10 -0.64 14.33
CA TRP A 88 -2.14 -1.05 15.26
C TRP A 88 -3.52 -0.78 14.68
N GLY A 89 -4.54 -1.53 15.13
CA GLY A 89 -5.91 -1.47 14.62
C GLY A 89 -6.64 -0.14 14.84
N ASN A 90 -6.05 0.80 15.59
CA ASN A 90 -6.62 2.08 16.02
C ASN A 90 -5.68 3.30 15.87
#